data_AF-A0A954HRC0-F1
#
_entry.id   AF-A0A954HRC0-F1
#
_cell.length_a   1.000
_cell.length_b   1.000
_cell.length_c   1.000
_cell.angle_alpha   90.00
_cell.angle_beta   90.00
_cell.angle_gamma   90.00
#
_symmetry.space_group_name_H-M   'P 1'
#
loop_
_entity.id
_entity.type
_entity.pdbx_description
1 polymer ?
#
loop_
_entity_poly.entity_id
_entity_poly.type
_entity_poly.pdbx_seq_one_letter_code
_entity_poly.pdbx_strand_id
1 'polypeptide(L)'
;MSTPFTMPAICNPPTQSADVTDLPDDEPVIGVTVGEHSRAYVCRAMSLIHTHVINDLIEDTNIAVTFCDRTTTARVFCGPDDKGSIRMQVGGESSGAMVVNLNGVMHLQTSSRIPLQDLDFTETTWGQWKRLHPDTSVFTGQ
;
A
#
# COMPACT_ATOMS: atom_id res chain seq x y z
N MET A 1 -14.04 -15.08 24.55
CA MET A 1 -14.12 -14.13 23.44
C MET A 1 -12.70 -13.94 22.93
N SER A 2 -12.34 -14.54 21.79
CA SER A 2 -11.04 -14.29 21.17
C SER A 2 -11.08 -12.89 20.59
N THR A 3 -10.25 -11.98 21.09
CA THR A 3 -10.03 -10.68 20.46
C THR A 3 -9.64 -10.95 19.00
N PRO A 4 -10.34 -10.36 17.99
CA PRO A 4 -9.91 -10.51 16.61
C PRO A 4 -8.47 -10.00 16.50
N PHE A 5 -7.59 -10.84 15.94
CA PHE A 5 -6.19 -10.49 15.76
C PHE A 5 -6.06 -9.55 14.57
N THR A 6 -6.24 -8.26 14.84
CA THR A 6 -6.01 -7.18 13.88
C THR A 6 -4.62 -6.60 14.11
N MET A 7 -3.92 -6.25 13.04
CA MET A 7 -2.66 -5.51 13.15
C MET A 7 -2.81 -4.11 12.57
N PRO A 8 -2.23 -3.10 13.23
CA PRO A 8 -2.19 -1.76 12.67
C PRO A 8 -1.40 -1.76 11.36
N ALA A 9 -1.85 -0.93 10.41
CA ALA A 9 -1.07 -0.56 9.24
C ALA A 9 0.08 0.38 9.64
N ILE A 10 1.05 0.52 8.75
CA ILE A 10 1.94 1.68 8.77
C ILE A 10 1.13 2.90 8.31
N CYS A 11 1.22 4.00 9.04
CA CYS A 11 0.52 5.24 8.73
C CYS A 11 1.54 6.35 8.46
N ASN A 12 1.38 7.10 7.38
CA ASN A 12 2.31 8.17 6.95
C ASN A 12 3.76 7.66 6.91
N PRO A 13 4.05 6.65 6.06
CA PRO A 13 5.38 6.06 5.99
C PRO A 13 6.45 7.12 5.69
N PRO A 14 7.63 7.05 6.32
CA PRO A 14 8.78 7.79 5.81
C PRO A 14 9.09 7.31 4.39
N THR A 15 9.46 8.25 3.53
CA THR A 15 9.87 7.95 2.16
C THR A 15 11.15 8.68 1.82
N GLN A 16 11.86 8.12 0.84
CA GLN A 16 13.11 8.68 0.34
C GLN A 16 12.91 9.13 -1.11
N SER A 17 13.66 10.16 -1.54
CA SER A 17 13.71 10.54 -2.94
C SER A 17 14.46 9.48 -3.75
N ALA A 18 14.00 9.22 -4.98
CA ALA A 18 14.66 8.30 -5.90
C ALA A 18 16.15 8.59 -6.13
N ASP A 19 16.59 9.84 -5.98
CA ASP A 19 17.98 10.26 -6.21
C ASP A 19 18.95 9.83 -5.12
N VAL A 20 18.45 9.57 -3.91
CA VAL A 20 19.28 9.20 -2.74
C VAL A 20 19.11 7.74 -2.34
N THR A 21 18.18 7.03 -2.96
CA THR A 21 17.90 5.62 -2.66
C THR A 21 18.75 4.69 -3.51
N ASP A 22 19.49 3.79 -2.85
CA ASP A 22 20.26 2.71 -3.47
C ASP A 22 19.45 1.40 -3.46
N LEU A 23 18.54 1.26 -4.43
CA LEU A 23 17.75 0.06 -4.66
C LEU A 23 18.18 -0.61 -5.97
N PRO A 24 18.24 -1.94 -6.04
CA PRO A 24 18.44 -2.67 -7.29
C PRO A 24 17.37 -2.32 -8.33
N ASP A 25 17.76 -2.19 -9.60
CA ASP A 25 16.84 -1.86 -10.69
C ASP A 25 15.72 -2.91 -10.88
N ASP A 26 15.95 -4.15 -10.46
CA ASP A 26 15.04 -5.28 -10.52
C ASP A 26 14.17 -5.45 -9.26
N GLU A 27 14.33 -4.60 -8.23
CA GLU A 27 13.51 -4.66 -7.02
C GLU A 27 12.02 -4.43 -7.36
N PRO A 28 11.11 -5.37 -7.03
CA PRO A 28 9.69 -5.22 -7.30
C PRO A 28 9.05 -4.08 -6.49
N VAL A 29 8.28 -3.24 -7.17
CA VAL A 29 7.58 -2.11 -6.56
C VAL A 29 6.12 -2.03 -7.02
N ILE A 30 5.29 -1.48 -6.14
CA ILE A 30 3.95 -0.98 -6.48
C ILE A 30 4.08 0.54 -6.64
N GLY A 31 3.90 1.04 -7.86
CA GLY A 31 3.90 2.46 -8.18
C GLY A 31 2.50 3.05 -8.13
N VAL A 32 2.34 4.19 -7.47
CA VAL A 32 1.10 4.97 -7.38
C VAL A 32 1.38 6.41 -7.79
N THR A 33 0.47 7.01 -8.56
CA THR A 33 0.52 8.44 -8.90
C THR A 33 -0.78 9.10 -8.52
N VAL A 34 -0.68 10.22 -7.79
CA VAL A 34 -1.78 11.11 -7.42
C VAL A 34 -1.40 12.51 -7.87
N GLY A 35 -2.22 13.10 -8.73
CA GLY A 35 -1.88 14.38 -9.37
C GLY A 35 -0.54 14.27 -10.12
N GLU A 36 0.40 15.16 -9.79
CA GLU A 36 1.75 15.16 -10.35
C GLU A 36 2.76 14.38 -9.48
N HIS A 37 2.31 13.80 -8.36
CA HIS A 37 3.19 13.14 -7.38
C HIS A 37 3.14 11.63 -7.49
N SER A 38 4.32 11.04 -7.72
CA SER A 38 4.52 9.60 -7.80
C SER A 38 5.21 9.06 -6.54
N ARG A 39 4.77 7.87 -6.11
CA ARG A 39 5.36 7.13 -4.99
C ARG A 39 5.43 5.64 -5.31
N ALA A 40 6.56 5.03 -4.96
CA ALA A 40 6.76 3.58 -5.03
C ALA A 40 6.71 2.96 -3.64
N TYR A 41 6.21 1.73 -3.55
CA TYR A 41 6.25 0.90 -2.34
C TYR A 41 6.98 -0.39 -2.68
N VAL A 42 8.11 -0.63 -2.01
CA VAL A 42 8.90 -1.85 -2.24
C VAL A 42 8.13 -3.06 -1.73
N CYS A 43 7.86 -4.03 -2.60
CA CYS A 43 7.05 -5.21 -2.26
C CYS A 43 7.67 -6.00 -1.11
N ARG A 44 9.01 -6.14 -1.09
CA ARG A 44 9.75 -6.80 0.00
C ARG A 44 9.58 -6.09 1.35
N ALA A 45 9.49 -4.77 1.35
CA ALA A 45 9.24 -3.97 2.55
C ALA A 45 7.82 -4.16 3.09
N MET A 46 6.89 -4.63 2.25
CA MET A 46 5.51 -4.94 2.61
C MET A 46 5.30 -6.41 2.98
N SER A 47 6.32 -7.28 2.91
CA SER A 47 6.18 -8.73 3.11
C SER A 47 6.09 -9.21 4.57
N LEU A 48 6.18 -8.32 5.56
CA LEU A 48 5.92 -8.69 6.95
C LEU A 48 4.44 -8.48 7.27
N ILE A 49 3.89 -9.32 8.15
CA ILE A 49 2.46 -9.30 8.50
C ILE A 49 1.96 -7.93 9.02
N HIS A 50 2.84 -7.09 9.59
CA HIS A 50 2.50 -5.74 10.05
C HIS A 50 2.73 -4.64 9.00
N THR A 51 3.24 -4.98 7.82
CA THR A 51 3.57 -4.06 6.72
C THR A 51 2.75 -4.32 5.46
N HIS A 52 1.87 -5.32 5.46
CA HIS A 52 0.98 -5.63 4.33
C HIS A 52 0.02 -4.50 3.96
N VAL A 53 -0.25 -3.57 4.89
CA VAL A 53 -1.12 -2.42 4.68
C VAL A 53 -0.35 -1.15 5.05
N ILE A 54 -0.30 -0.22 4.10
CA ILE A 54 0.27 1.11 4.26
C ILE A 54 -0.85 2.12 4.03
N ASN A 55 -1.23 2.86 5.07
CA ASN A 55 -2.11 4.02 4.94
C ASN A 55 -1.21 5.24 4.74
N ASP A 56 -1.36 5.89 3.59
CA ASP A 56 -0.48 6.96 3.17
C ASP A 56 -1.25 8.22 2.79
N LEU A 57 -0.56 9.35 2.76
CA LEU A 57 -1.04 10.64 2.29
C LEU A 57 -0.08 11.13 1.21
N ILE A 58 -0.60 11.23 -0.02
CA ILE A 58 0.10 11.84 -1.15
C ILE A 58 -0.67 13.11 -1.48
N GLU A 59 -0.01 14.26 -1.37
CA GLU A 59 -0.67 15.58 -1.37
C GLU A 59 -1.80 15.63 -0.32
N ASP A 60 -3.05 15.77 -0.76
CA ASP A 60 -4.25 15.78 0.08
C ASP A 60 -5.09 14.49 -0.09
N THR A 61 -4.60 13.50 -0.84
CA THR A 61 -5.31 12.23 -1.08
C THR A 61 -4.83 11.16 -0.11
N ASN A 62 -5.73 10.72 0.77
CA ASN A 62 -5.51 9.55 1.59
C ASN A 62 -5.60 8.30 0.73
N ILE A 63 -4.62 7.42 0.82
CA ILE A 63 -4.61 6.14 0.12
C ILE A 63 -4.31 4.98 1.08
N ALA A 64 -4.74 3.78 0.70
CA ALA A 64 -4.33 2.55 1.35
C ALA A 64 -3.75 1.60 0.32
N VAL A 65 -2.45 1.32 0.44
CA VAL A 65 -1.73 0.36 -0.39
C VAL A 65 -1.72 -0.97 0.35
N THR A 66 -2.25 -2.00 -0.29
CA THR A 66 -2.29 -3.35 0.27
C THR A 66 -1.47 -4.29 -0.60
N PHE A 67 -0.66 -5.13 0.03
CA PHE A 67 0.11 -6.15 -0.66
C PHE A 67 0.16 -7.42 0.18
N CYS A 68 -0.17 -8.55 -0.44
CA CYS A 68 0.02 -9.88 0.15
C CYS A 68 1.16 -10.57 -0.60
N ASP A 69 2.26 -10.84 0.10
CA ASP A 69 3.43 -11.54 -0.44
C ASP A 69 3.13 -12.99 -0.81
N ARG A 70 2.23 -13.65 -0.05
CA ARG A 70 1.82 -15.04 -0.30
C ARG A 70 1.07 -15.22 -1.62
N THR A 71 0.24 -14.27 -2.00
CA THR A 71 -0.57 -14.33 -3.24
C THR A 71 -0.06 -13.37 -4.31
N THR A 72 1.05 -12.66 -4.03
CA THR A 72 1.61 -11.59 -4.87
C THR A 72 0.53 -10.67 -5.41
N THR A 73 -0.37 -10.22 -4.53
CA THR A 73 -1.54 -9.41 -4.91
C THR A 73 -1.44 -8.03 -4.30
N ALA A 74 -1.35 -7.01 -5.15
CA ALA A 74 -1.50 -5.63 -4.77
C ALA A 74 -2.94 -5.12 -5.00
N ARG A 75 -3.37 -4.17 -4.18
CA ARG A 75 -4.57 -3.35 -4.43
C ARG A 75 -4.43 -2.02 -3.71
N VAL A 76 -4.77 -0.93 -4.39
CA VAL A 76 -4.67 0.42 -3.85
C VAL A 76 -6.05 1.06 -3.81
N PHE A 77 -6.37 1.69 -2.69
CA PHE A 77 -7.62 2.40 -2.47
C PHE A 77 -7.34 3.89 -2.28
N CYS A 78 -8.24 4.75 -2.72
CA CYS A 78 -8.30 6.14 -2.27
C CYS A 78 -9.48 6.37 -1.32
N GLY A 79 -9.25 7.22 -0.33
CA GLY A 79 -10.26 7.66 0.63
C GLY A 79 -11.14 8.75 0.02
N PRO A 80 -12.32 9.01 0.59
CA PRO A 80 -13.16 10.12 0.15
C PRO A 80 -12.41 11.46 0.28
N ASP A 81 -12.66 12.38 -0.65
CA ASP A 81 -12.02 13.70 -0.78
C ASP A 81 -12.08 14.56 0.52
N ASP A 82 -12.96 14.23 1.46
CA ASP A 82 -13.14 14.94 2.72
C ASP A 82 -12.33 14.31 3.86
N LYS A 83 -11.03 14.65 3.93
CA LYS A 83 -10.10 14.69 5.10
C LYS A 83 -10.03 13.49 6.07
N GLY A 84 -10.77 12.42 5.85
CA GLY A 84 -10.77 11.23 6.69
C GLY A 84 -9.62 10.32 6.31
N SER A 85 -8.63 10.18 7.20
CA SER A 85 -7.58 9.17 7.05
C SER A 85 -8.20 7.78 6.86
N ILE A 86 -7.83 7.06 5.80
CA ILE A 86 -8.18 5.65 5.66
C ILE A 86 -7.54 4.91 6.84
N ARG A 87 -8.37 4.18 7.62
CA ARG A 87 -7.93 3.36 8.75
C ARG A 87 -7.99 1.89 8.39
N MET A 88 -7.36 1.53 7.28
CA MET A 88 -7.25 0.13 6.88
C MET A 88 -6.22 -0.56 7.79
N GLN A 89 -6.52 -1.79 8.18
CA GLN A 89 -5.69 -2.62 9.05
C GLN A 89 -5.59 -4.02 8.44
N VAL A 90 -4.59 -4.78 8.87
CA VAL A 90 -4.51 -6.20 8.53
C VAL A 90 -5.52 -6.95 9.40
N GLY A 91 -6.41 -7.70 8.75
CA GLY A 91 -7.45 -8.53 9.38
C GLY A 91 -7.09 -10.01 9.49
N GLY A 92 -5.88 -10.39 9.06
CA GLY A 92 -5.39 -11.76 9.05
C GLY A 92 -5.55 -12.41 7.67
N GLU A 93 -5.88 -13.69 7.66
CA GLU A 93 -6.07 -14.48 6.44
C GLU A 93 -7.35 -15.31 6.54
N SER A 94 -8.04 -15.46 5.41
CA SER A 94 -9.20 -16.33 5.27
C SER A 94 -9.21 -16.97 3.89
N SER A 95 -9.42 -18.28 3.82
CA SER A 95 -9.51 -19.04 2.57
C SER A 95 -8.33 -18.84 1.62
N GLY A 96 -7.12 -18.67 2.17
CA GLY A 96 -5.89 -18.47 1.42
C GLY A 96 -5.67 -17.05 0.91
N ALA A 97 -6.53 -16.09 1.28
CA ALA A 97 -6.44 -14.70 0.85
C ALA A 97 -6.34 -13.75 2.06
N MET A 98 -5.61 -12.65 1.88
CA MET A 98 -5.49 -11.63 2.91
C MET A 98 -6.85 -11.01 3.23
N VAL A 99 -7.11 -10.84 4.53
CA VAL A 99 -8.25 -10.09 5.04
C VAL A 99 -7.76 -8.71 5.44
N VAL A 100 -8.49 -7.68 5.03
CA VAL A 100 -8.33 -6.31 5.51
C VAL A 100 -9.48 -5.97 6.45
N ASN A 101 -9.17 -5.21 7.49
CA ASN A 101 -10.15 -4.63 8.39
C ASN A 101 -10.29 -3.14 8.06
N LEU A 102 -11.49 -2.73 7.63
CA LEU A 102 -11.84 -1.33 7.45
C LEU A 102 -12.85 -0.93 8.52
N ASN A 103 -12.43 -0.10 9.47
CA ASN A 103 -13.29 0.44 10.54
C ASN A 103 -14.08 -0.63 11.33
N GLY A 104 -13.49 -1.80 11.57
CA GLY A 104 -14.10 -2.92 12.29
C GLY A 104 -14.80 -3.95 11.40
N VAL A 105 -14.88 -3.71 10.10
CA VAL A 105 -15.50 -4.63 9.13
C VAL A 105 -14.42 -5.38 8.37
N MET A 106 -14.48 -6.72 8.40
CA MET A 106 -13.54 -7.60 7.73
C MET A 106 -13.95 -7.85 6.27
N HIS A 107 -13.01 -7.69 5.35
CA HIS A 107 -13.18 -7.96 3.93
C HIS A 107 -11.99 -8.77 3.41
N LEU A 108 -12.22 -9.67 2.45
CA LEU A 108 -11.11 -10.15 1.62
C LEU A 108 -10.50 -8.95 0.88
N GLN A 109 -9.18 -8.87 0.77
CA GLN A 109 -8.45 -7.80 0.07
C GLN A 109 -9.03 -7.53 -1.33
N THR A 110 -9.38 -8.59 -2.05
CA THR A 110 -9.91 -8.55 -3.43
C THR A 110 -11.42 -8.34 -3.51
N SER A 111 -12.11 -8.17 -2.38
CA SER A 111 -13.56 -8.02 -2.35
C SER A 111 -14.00 -6.70 -2.97
N SER A 112 -14.91 -6.74 -3.94
CA SER A 112 -15.59 -5.56 -4.48
C SER A 112 -16.56 -4.91 -3.48
N ARG A 113 -16.75 -5.49 -2.29
CA ARG A 113 -17.61 -4.94 -1.21
C ARG A 113 -16.88 -3.98 -0.28
N ILE A 114 -15.58 -3.74 -0.47
CA ILE A 114 -14.85 -2.71 0.29
C ILE A 114 -15.39 -1.35 -0.19
N PRO A 115 -15.96 -0.52 0.70
CA PRO A 115 -16.60 0.75 0.34
C PRO A 115 -15.57 1.88 0.16
N LEU A 116 -14.51 1.61 -0.62
CA LEU A 116 -13.50 2.57 -1.02
C LEU A 116 -13.34 2.51 -2.54
N GLN A 117 -12.98 3.63 -3.15
CA GLN A 117 -12.68 3.67 -4.57
C GLN A 117 -11.31 3.01 -4.82
N ASP A 118 -11.21 2.21 -5.87
CA ASP A 118 -9.93 1.70 -6.35
C ASP A 118 -9.12 2.85 -6.99
N LEU A 119 -7.86 2.94 -6.63
CA LEU A 119 -6.90 3.85 -7.23
C LEU A 119 -5.98 3.06 -8.17
N ASP A 120 -5.73 3.60 -9.35
CA ASP A 120 -4.82 2.98 -10.32
C ASP A 120 -3.41 2.86 -9.75
N PHE A 121 -2.76 1.74 -10.04
CA PHE A 121 -1.39 1.45 -9.63
C PHE A 121 -0.67 0.63 -10.71
N THR A 122 0.65 0.59 -10.63
CA THR A 122 1.50 -0.18 -11.55
C THR A 122 2.39 -1.14 -10.75
N GLU A 123 2.30 -2.44 -11.03
CA GLU A 123 3.30 -3.41 -10.57
C GLU A 123 4.44 -3.47 -11.59
N THR A 124 5.66 -3.15 -11.15
CA THR A 124 6.84 -3.04 -12.02
C THR A 124 8.12 -3.22 -11.21
N THR A 125 9.29 -2.99 -11.82
CA THR A 125 10.56 -2.93 -11.10
C THR A 125 10.95 -1.49 -10.79
N TRP A 126 11.77 -1.31 -9.75
CA TRP A 126 12.26 0.00 -9.33
C TRP A 126 12.91 0.77 -10.47
N GLY A 127 13.79 0.14 -11.25
CA GLY A 127 14.48 0.77 -12.36
C GLY A 127 13.51 1.19 -13.48
N GLN A 128 12.46 0.42 -13.75
CA GLN A 128 11.41 0.79 -14.71
C GLN A 128 10.60 1.98 -14.20
N TRP A 129 10.16 1.94 -12.94
CA TRP A 129 9.40 3.02 -12.31
C TRP A 129 10.19 4.33 -12.26
N LYS A 130 11.44 4.30 -11.76
CA LYS A 130 12.31 5.48 -11.64
C LYS A 130 12.60 6.13 -12.99
N ARG A 131 12.69 5.37 -14.09
CA ARG A 131 12.85 5.95 -15.44
C ARG A 131 11.63 6.74 -15.89
N LEU A 132 10.42 6.30 -15.53
CA LEU A 132 9.17 6.97 -15.87
C LEU A 132 8.85 8.12 -14.92
N HIS A 133 9.24 7.99 -13.66
CA HIS A 133 8.96 8.93 -12.58
C HIS A 133 10.26 9.27 -11.83
N PRO A 134 11.17 10.07 -12.43
CA PRO A 134 12.47 10.38 -11.83
C PRO A 134 12.33 11.12 -10.48
N ASP A 135 11.29 11.94 -10.33
CA ASP A 135 11.01 12.70 -9.09
C ASP A 135 10.24 11.88 -8.03
N THR A 136 10.06 10.57 -8.24
CA THR A 136 9.29 9.71 -7.32
C THR A 136 9.92 9.66 -5.93
N SER A 137 9.05 9.53 -4.93
CA SER A 137 9.44 9.05 -3.60
C SER A 137 9.30 7.53 -3.52
N VAL A 138 9.98 6.88 -2.57
CA VAL A 138 9.90 5.43 -2.36
C VAL A 138 9.87 5.07 -0.88
N PHE A 139 8.98 4.14 -0.53
CA PHE A 139 8.93 3.48 0.78
C PHE A 139 9.73 2.16 0.75
N THR A 140 10.70 2.04 1.65
CA THR A 140 11.64 0.91 1.71
C THR A 140 11.57 0.10 3.00
N GLY A 141 10.64 0.43 3.91
CA GLY A 141 10.41 -0.32 5.16
C GLY A 141 11.24 0.12 6.38
N GLN A 142 11.98 1.22 6.29
CA GLN A 142 12.75 1.82 7.40
C GLN A 142 12.12 3.10 7.93
#